data_AF-A0A4Y1ZBX4-F1
#
_entry.id   AF-A0A4Y1ZBX4-F1
#
_cell.length_a   1.000
_cell.length_b   1.000
_cell.length_c   1.000
_cell.angle_alpha   90.00
_cell.angle_beta   90.00
_cell.angle_gamma   90.00
#
_symmetry.space_group_name_H-M   'P 1'
#
loop_
_entity.id
_entity.type
_entity.pdbx_description
1 polymer ?
#
loop_
_entity_poly.entity_id
_entity_poly.type
_entity_poly.pdbx_seq_one_letter_code
_entity_poly.pdbx_strand_id
1 'polypeptide(L)' 'MQLAMIPISGNHTERLTANVQNKIVKTMKHMELEIERLAGSKLALDQAKQIIITQQLEGMKTVIQLAGYTLIYQ' A
#
# COMPACT_ATOMS: atom_id res chain seq x y z
N MET A 1 12.49 2.82 -7.28
CA MET A 1 12.11 2.68 -5.86
C MET A 1 11.34 1.38 -5.70
N GLN A 2 11.81 0.48 -4.85
CA GLN A 2 11.17 -0.81 -4.56
C GLN A 2 10.48 -0.72 -3.20
N LEU A 3 9.16 -0.85 -3.16
CA LEU A 3 8.40 -0.92 -1.92
C LEU A 3 8.65 -2.28 -1.26
N ALA A 4 9.00 -2.30 0.02
CA ALA A 4 9.21 -3.51 0.80
C ALA A 4 8.48 -3.44 2.15
N MET A 5 7.98 -4.59 2.61
CA MET A 5 7.35 -4.72 3.92
C MET A 5 8.35 -5.33 4.90
N ILE A 6 8.57 -4.67 6.03
CA ILE A 6 9.51 -5.11 7.07
C ILE A 6 8.78 -5.22 8.42
N PRO A 7 9.11 -6.21 9.27
CA PRO A 7 8.52 -6.32 10.59
C PRO A 7 9.01 -5.19 11.51
N ILE A 8 8.09 -4.54 12.22
CA ILE A 8 8.37 -3.63 13.32
C ILE A 8 8.57 -4.54 14.53
N SER A 9 9.80 -4.62 15.04
CA SER A 9 10.24 -5.55 16.08
C SER A 9 9.18 -5.81 17.17
N GLY A 10 8.83 -7.08 17.37
CA GLY A 10 7.86 -7.54 18.36
C GLY A 10 7.61 -9.03 18.19
N ASN A 11 7.26 -9.71 19.28
CA ASN A 11 6.91 -11.12 19.30
C ASN A 11 5.51 -11.29 18.67
N HIS A 12 5.42 -11.16 17.35
CA HIS A 12 4.18 -11.33 16.60
C HIS A 12 3.94 -12.82 16.43
N THR A 13 2.96 -13.35 17.16
CA THR A 13 2.57 -14.77 17.15
C THR A 13 2.05 -15.23 15.78
N GLU A 14 1.63 -14.29 14.92
CA GLU A 14 1.19 -14.56 13.55
C GLU A 14 1.97 -13.70 12.56
N ARG A 15 3.01 -14.28 11.94
CA ARG A 15 3.72 -13.64 10.83
C ARG A 15 2.93 -13.83 9.54
N LEU A 16 2.71 -12.74 8.80
CA LEU A 16 2.25 -12.82 7.41
C LEU A 16 3.22 -13.69 6.63
N THR A 17 2.69 -14.63 5.84
CA THR A 17 3.53 -15.44 4.96
C THR A 17 4.19 -14.55 3.90
N ALA A 18 5.38 -14.94 3.42
CA ALA A 18 6.09 -14.18 2.38
C ALA A 18 5.22 -13.95 1.12
N ASN A 19 4.34 -14.90 0.78
CA ASN A 19 3.41 -14.76 -0.33
C ASN A 19 2.38 -13.64 -0.09
N VAL A 20 1.81 -13.57 1.12
CA VAL A 20 0.85 -12.51 1.49
C VAL A 20 1.54 -11.15 1.50
N GLN A 21 2.74 -11.06 2.08
CA GLN A 21 3.52 -9.81 2.06
C GLN A 21 3.79 -9.33 0.63
N ASN A 22 4.22 -10.23 -0.26
CA ASN A 22 4.49 -9.91 -1.66
C ASN A 22 3.22 -9.47 -2.41
N LYS A 23 2.07 -10.12 -2.15
CA LYS A 23 0.79 -9.69 -2.71
C LYS A 23 0.42 -8.29 -2.26
N ILE A 24 0.52 -8.00 -0.96
CA ILE A 24 0.22 -6.67 -0.41
C ILE A 24 1.11 -5.61 -1.07
N VAL A 25 2.42 -5.83 -1.10
CA VAL A 25 3.39 -4.92 -1.72
C VAL A 25 3.07 -4.67 -3.20
N LYS A 26 2.76 -5.72 -3.97
CA LYS A 26 2.38 -5.58 -5.38
C LYS A 26 1.10 -4.78 -5.56
N THR A 27 0.08 -5.03 -4.75
CA THR A 27 -1.19 -4.30 -4.80
C THR A 27 -0.97 -2.82 -4.48
N MET A 28 -0.20 -2.51 -3.44
CA MET A 28 0.12 -1.13 -3.06
C MET A 28 0.89 -0.40 -4.17
N LYS A 29 1.91 -1.04 -4.76
CA LYS A 29 2.63 -0.48 -5.89
C LYS A 29 1.73 -0.22 -7.09
N HIS A 30 0.78 -1.12 -7.38
CA HIS A 30 -0.18 -0.91 -8.46
C HIS A 30 -1.10 0.29 -8.19
N MET A 31 -1.57 0.46 -6.95
CA MET A 31 -2.37 1.61 -6.55
C MET A 31 -1.60 2.93 -6.65
N GLU A 32 -0.33 2.95 -6.23
CA GLU A 32 0.55 4.12 -6.38
C GLU A 32 0.71 4.54 -7.85
N LEU A 33 0.97 3.57 -8.73
CA LEU A 33 1.06 3.82 -10.17
C LEU A 33 -0.26 4.31 -10.76
N GLU A 34 -1.39 3.79 -10.30
CA GLU A 34 -2.71 4.26 -10.76
C GLU A 34 -3.02 5.68 -10.26
N ILE A 35 -2.62 6.03 -9.03
CA ILE A 35 -2.70 7.42 -8.54
C ILE A 35 -1.86 8.35 -9.41
N GLU A 36 -0.62 7.97 -9.73
CA GLU A 36 0.27 8.75 -10.61
C GLU A 36 -0.33 8.90 -12.02
N ARG A 37 -0.88 7.82 -12.58
CA ARG A 37 -1.55 7.84 -13.89
C ARG A 37 -2.75 8.78 -13.90
N LEU A 38 -3.53 8.79 -12.82
CA LEU A 38 -4.73 9.62 -12.68
C LEU A 38 -4.43 11.09 -12.38
N ALA A 39 -3.29 11.40 -11.75
CA ALA A 39 -2.90 12.77 -11.38
C ALA A 39 -2.79 13.72 -12.58
N GLY A 40 -2.53 13.20 -13.79
CA GLY A 40 -2.48 13.98 -15.03
C GLY A 40 -3.86 14.30 -15.63
N SER A 41 -4.94 13.69 -15.15
CA SER A 41 -6.28 13.87 -15.70
C SER A 41 -7.05 15.01 -15.02
N LYS A 42 -7.83 15.76 -15.80
CA LYS A 42 -8.75 16.81 -15.31
C LYS A 42 -10.22 16.35 -15.29
N LEU A 43 -10.49 15.09 -15.63
CA LEU A 43 -11.85 14.55 -15.59
C LEU A 43 -12.28 14.34 -14.15
N ALA A 44 -13.48 14.83 -13.79
CA ALA A 44 -14.02 14.69 -12.43
C ALA A 44 -14.10 13.23 -11.96
N LEU A 45 -14.37 12.30 -12.89
CA LEU A 45 -14.39 10.87 -12.59
C LEU A 45 -13.00 10.33 -12.22
N ASP A 46 -11.95 10.76 -12.92
CA ASP A 46 -10.58 10.35 -12.64
C ASP A 46 -10.09 10.94 -11.31
N GLN A 47 -10.49 12.17 -11.00
CA GLN A 47 -10.24 12.79 -9.68
C GLN A 47 -10.93 12.01 -8.56
N ALA A 48 -12.21 11.65 -8.73
CA ALA A 48 -12.92 10.83 -7.75
C ALA A 48 -12.23 9.46 -7.56
N LYS A 49 -11.80 8.83 -8.66
CA LYS A 49 -11.06 7.56 -8.61
C LYS A 49 -9.73 7.71 -7.87
N GLN A 50 -8.98 8.79 -8.14
CA GLN A 50 -7.71 9.08 -7.47
C GLN A 50 -7.90 9.20 -5.95
N ILE A 51 -8.94 9.91 -5.51
CA ILE A 51 -9.27 10.08 -4.08
C ILE A 51 -9.57 8.73 -3.43
N ILE A 52 -10.40 7.90 -4.07
CA ILE A 52 -10.78 6.58 -3.53
C ILE A 52 -9.55 5.69 -3.37
N ILE A 53 -8.69 5.62 -4.40
CA ILE A 53 -7.47 4.79 -4.35
C ILE A 53 -6.51 5.30 -3.28
N THR A 54 -6.39 6.62 -3.11
CA THR A 54 -5.56 7.23 -2.06
C THR A 54 -6.05 6.82 -0.66
N GLN A 55 -7.36 6.91 -0.40
CA GLN A 55 -7.94 6.49 0.88
C GLN A 55 -7.76 4.99 1.16
N GLN A 56 -7.92 4.15 0.13
CA GLN A 56 -7.68 2.71 0.25
C GLN A 56 -6.21 2.41 0.60
N LEU A 57 -5.27 3.13 -0.04
CA LEU A 57 -3.84 2.99 0.22
C LEU A 57 -3.49 3.38 1.66
N GLU A 58 -4.07 4.47 2.19
CA GLU A 58 -3.91 4.89 3.58
C GLU A 58 -4.46 3.85 4.56
N GLY A 59 -5.67 3.33 4.31
CA GLY A 59 -6.27 2.27 5.13
C GLY A 59 -5.39 1.01 5.17
N MET A 60 -4.80 0.61 4.04
CA MET A 60 -3.87 -0.51 3.99
C MET A 60 -2.59 -0.24 4.80
N LYS A 61 -2.02 0.97 4.72
CA LYS A 61 -0.84 1.34 5.53
C LYS A 61 -1.11 1.18 7.02
N THR A 62 -2.28 1.63 7.48
CA THR A 62 -2.71 1.48 8.88
C THR A 62 -2.85 0.02 9.29
N VAL A 63 -3.50 -0.81 8.48
CA VAL A 63 -3.67 -2.25 8.77
C VAL A 63 -2.32 -2.98 8.82
N ILE A 64 -1.39 -2.64 7.93
CA ILE A 64 -0.03 -3.20 7.93
C ILE A 64 0.72 -2.84 9.22
N GLN A 65 0.60 -1.59 9.67
CA GLN A 65 1.16 -1.15 10.96
C GLN A 65 0.55 -1.89 12.15
N LEU A 66 -0.78 -2.06 12.17
CA LEU A 66 -1.46 -2.85 13.19
C LEU A 66 -1.04 -4.33 13.17
N ALA A 67 -0.74 -4.88 12.00
CA ALA A 67 -0.19 -6.22 11.84
C ALA A 67 1.30 -6.34 12.24
N GLY A 68 1.92 -5.25 12.72
CA GLY A 68 3.30 -5.26 13.17
C GLY A 68 4.33 -5.12 12.05
N TYR A 69 3.94 -4.55 10.91
CA TYR A 69 4.82 -4.32 9.76
C TYR A 69 4.86 -2.84 9.40
N THR A 70 5.96 -2.40 8.80
CA THR A 70 6.06 -1.09 8.16
C THR A 70 6.47 -1.24 6.72
N LEU A 71 6.21 -0.21 5.93
CA LEU A 71 6.57 -0.14 4.52
C LEU A 71 7.74 0.82 4.36
N ILE A 72 8.75 0.39 3.61
CA ILE A 72 9.92 1.19 3.28
C ILE A 72 10.12 1.20 1.77
N TYR A 73 10.57 2.34 1.24
CA TYR A 73 11.06 2.43 -0.13
C TYR A 73 12.56 2.18 -0.12
N GLN A 74 13.00 1.21 -0.93
CA GLN A 74 14.39 0.90 -1.22
C GLN A 74 14.81 1.47 -2.58
#